data_AF-A0A962QPT4-F1
#
_entry.id   AF-A0A962QPT4-F1
#
_cell.length_a   1.000
_cell.length_b   1.000
_cell.length_c   1.000
_cell.angle_alpha   90.00
_cell.angle_beta   90.00
_cell.angle_gamma   90.00
#
_symmetry.space_group_name_H-M   'P 1'
#
loop_
_entity.id
_entity.type
_entity.pdbx_description
1 polymer ?
#
loop_
_entity_poly.entity_id
_entity_poly.type
_entity_poly.pdbx_seq_one_letter_code
_entity_poly.pdbx_strand_id
1 'polypeptide(L)'
;MIKFIALTLIVLPGFAQAVICKTVEPDGSVSYADVAASECPQEVKLPPYSSYAPRQVQSTPAQDSTARGTLATFVRYESMRIAQPAGGGTVRNNEGTVPVSIALVPPLQENHTITLYLDGNAVPGSFDGSAIDLSGVQRGSHTLKAAVFDASGRRLIESQATRFTMRQSSTYDLPKQPENPIEPPPDPKPPYQPPAQPGYKPSAPADYKPNAGGISSTPGRTNPTFAPKYNP
;
A
#
# COMPACT_ATOMS: atom_id res chain seq x y z
N MET A 1 -26.92 13.47 61.63
CA MET A 1 -25.45 13.25 61.53
C MET A 1 -25.06 11.89 60.92
N ILE A 2 -25.93 11.22 60.13
CA ILE A 2 -25.61 9.95 59.43
C ILE A 2 -26.16 10.08 58.01
N LYS A 3 -25.46 10.81 57.13
CA LYS A 3 -25.84 10.94 55.71
C LYS A 3 -24.72 11.58 54.85
N PHE A 4 -23.46 11.36 55.21
CA PHE A 4 -22.33 11.80 54.37
C PHE A 4 -21.15 10.80 54.34
N ILE A 5 -21.32 9.60 54.92
CA ILE A 5 -20.24 8.59 54.99
C ILE A 5 -20.44 7.45 53.98
N ALA A 6 -21.63 7.32 53.37
CA ALA A 6 -21.93 6.23 52.43
C ALA A 6 -21.66 6.57 50.95
N LEU A 7 -21.22 7.79 50.62
CA LEU A 7 -20.97 8.24 49.24
C LEU A 7 -19.49 8.61 49.00
N THR A 8 -18.57 7.96 49.71
CA THR A 8 -17.11 8.12 49.50
C THR A 8 -16.40 6.78 49.29
N LEU A 9 -17.14 5.70 48.97
CA LEU A 9 -16.58 4.36 48.78
C LEU A 9 -16.84 3.73 47.39
N ILE A 10 -17.16 4.53 46.35
CA ILE A 10 -17.34 4.00 44.99
C ILE A 10 -16.77 4.97 43.95
N VAL A 11 -15.48 5.34 44.04
CA VAL A 11 -14.74 5.83 42.86
C VAL A 11 -13.23 5.61 43.08
N LEU A 12 -12.77 4.37 42.97
CA LEU A 12 -11.38 4.11 42.56
C LEU A 12 -11.43 3.32 41.25
N PRO A 13 -11.35 3.97 40.07
CA PRO A 13 -10.97 3.26 38.87
C PRO A 13 -9.49 2.89 39.02
N GLY A 14 -9.21 1.59 39.16
CA GLY A 14 -7.84 1.08 39.09
C GLY A 14 -7.26 1.43 37.72
N PHE A 15 -6.16 2.18 37.70
CA PHE A 15 -5.36 2.40 36.51
C PHE A 15 -4.66 1.08 36.12
N ALA A 16 -5.40 0.16 35.51
CA ALA A 16 -4.82 -1.00 34.87
C ALA A 16 -4.15 -0.53 33.58
N GLN A 17 -2.84 -0.34 33.63
CA GLN A 17 -2.02 -0.17 32.44
C GLN A 17 -1.90 -1.57 31.79
N ALA A 18 -2.64 -1.78 30.70
CA ALA A 18 -2.51 -3.00 29.91
C ALA A 18 -1.21 -2.93 29.11
N VAL A 19 -0.38 -3.98 29.19
CA VAL A 19 0.86 -4.09 28.42
C VAL A 19 0.82 -5.38 27.61
N ILE A 20 1.50 -5.36 26.46
CA ILE A 20 1.61 -6.54 25.61
C ILE A 20 2.72 -7.42 26.17
N CYS A 21 2.36 -8.59 26.64
CA CYS A 21 3.29 -9.55 27.22
C CYS A 21 3.66 -10.63 26.21
N LYS A 22 4.94 -10.98 26.20
CA LYS A 22 5.45 -12.11 25.43
C LYS A 22 5.79 -13.25 26.38
N THR A 23 5.20 -14.42 26.14
CA THR A 23 5.54 -15.66 26.85
C THR A 23 6.18 -16.64 25.88
N VAL A 24 7.26 -17.29 26.31
CA VAL A 24 7.92 -18.37 25.57
C VAL A 24 7.72 -19.65 26.35
N GLU A 25 7.03 -20.62 25.75
CA GLU A 25 6.75 -21.90 26.36
C GLU A 25 7.96 -22.86 26.26
N PRO A 26 8.03 -23.91 27.09
CA PRO A 26 9.17 -24.85 27.11
C PRO A 26 9.42 -25.59 25.79
N ASP A 27 8.42 -25.66 24.90
CA ASP A 27 8.52 -26.24 23.56
C ASP A 27 9.05 -25.22 22.51
N GLY A 28 9.34 -23.99 22.94
CA GLY A 28 9.82 -22.90 22.10
C GLY A 28 8.73 -22.08 21.42
N SER A 29 7.45 -22.38 21.65
CA SER A 29 6.35 -21.59 21.10
C SER A 29 6.22 -20.23 21.79
N VAL A 30 5.80 -19.21 21.04
CA VAL A 30 5.69 -17.81 21.51
C VAL A 30 4.24 -17.35 21.43
N SER A 31 3.71 -16.87 22.55
CA SER A 31 2.37 -16.31 22.64
C SER A 31 2.40 -14.85 23.12
N TYR A 32 1.46 -14.05 22.60
CA TYR A 32 1.28 -12.64 22.98
C TYR A 32 -0.09 -12.45 23.59
N ALA A 33 -0.15 -11.83 24.78
CA ALA A 33 -1.39 -11.59 25.50
C ALA A 33 -1.40 -10.17 26.09
N ASP A 34 -2.58 -9.54 26.08
CA ASP A 34 -2.84 -8.28 26.78
C ASP A 34 -3.19 -8.60 28.23
N VAL A 35 -2.21 -8.51 29.12
CA VAL A 35 -2.39 -8.73 30.57
C VAL A 35 -2.02 -7.49 31.35
N ALA A 36 -2.43 -7.44 32.62
CA ALA A 36 -2.06 -6.33 33.50
C ALA A 36 -0.54 -6.26 33.65
N ALA A 37 0.04 -5.06 33.64
CA ALA A 37 1.50 -4.86 33.71
C ALA A 37 2.20 -5.57 34.87
N SER A 38 1.53 -5.72 36.01
CA SER A 38 2.04 -6.45 37.18
C SER A 38 2.23 -7.96 36.96
N GLU A 39 1.53 -8.53 35.98
CA GLU A 39 1.51 -9.96 35.69
C GLU A 39 2.42 -10.32 34.50
N CYS A 40 3.16 -9.34 33.95
CA CYS A 40 3.98 -9.48 32.76
C CYS A 40 5.42 -9.88 33.09
N PRO A 41 5.89 -11.09 32.76
CA PRO A 41 7.29 -11.49 33.00
C PRO A 41 8.25 -10.79 32.04
N GLN A 42 7.80 -10.53 30.81
CA GLN A 42 8.57 -9.86 29.77
C GLN A 42 7.67 -8.94 28.96
N GLU A 43 7.72 -7.66 29.30
CA GLU A 43 7.03 -6.59 28.58
C GLU A 43 7.65 -6.37 27.18
N VAL A 44 6.80 -6.28 26.16
CA VAL A 44 7.23 -5.97 24.80
C VAL A 44 7.33 -4.46 24.63
N LYS A 45 8.56 -3.95 24.56
CA LYS A 45 8.80 -2.54 24.22
C LYS A 45 8.61 -2.30 22.73
N LEU A 46 7.46 -1.75 22.36
CA LEU A 46 7.19 -1.38 20.98
C LEU A 46 8.06 -0.17 20.57
N PRO A 47 8.64 -0.19 19.36
CA PRO A 47 9.22 1.02 18.79
C PRO A 47 8.11 2.06 18.57
N PRO A 48 8.45 3.36 18.58
CA PRO A 48 7.48 4.39 18.26
C PRO A 48 6.87 4.12 16.88
N TYR A 49 5.54 4.24 16.80
CA TYR A 49 4.84 4.05 15.53
C TYR A 49 5.31 5.11 14.53
N SER A 50 5.45 4.70 13.27
CA SER A 50 5.77 5.61 12.18
C SER A 50 4.57 6.52 11.94
N SER A 51 4.66 7.76 12.37
CA SER A 51 3.70 8.80 12.01
C SER A 51 4.35 9.76 11.02
N TYR A 52 3.61 10.12 9.97
CA TYR A 52 4.00 11.18 9.07
C TYR A 52 3.12 12.40 9.39
N ALA A 53 3.76 13.53 9.67
CA ALA A 53 3.04 14.79 9.76
C ALA A 53 2.59 15.19 8.34
N PRO A 54 1.29 15.37 8.08
CA PRO A 54 0.87 15.91 6.79
C PRO A 54 1.59 17.22 6.57
N ARG A 55 2.17 17.39 5.38
CA ARG A 55 2.86 18.62 5.00
C ARG A 55 1.82 19.74 5.13
N GLN A 56 2.08 20.71 6.00
CA GLN A 56 1.21 21.88 6.08
C GLN A 56 1.23 22.55 4.71
N VAL A 57 0.10 22.48 4.03
CA VAL A 57 -0.13 23.27 2.82
C VAL A 57 -0.11 24.69 3.32
N GLN A 58 0.98 25.42 3.05
CA GLN A 58 0.94 26.87 3.18
C GLN A 58 -0.20 27.30 2.26
N SER A 59 -1.29 27.78 2.85
CA SER A 59 -2.28 28.54 2.12
C SER A 59 -1.52 29.71 1.54
N THR A 60 -1.07 29.58 0.28
CA THR A 60 -0.79 30.75 -0.54
C THR A 60 -2.01 31.63 -0.36
N PRO A 61 -1.85 32.92 0.04
CA PRO A 61 -2.94 33.86 -0.07
C PRO A 61 -3.53 33.64 -1.45
N ALA A 62 -4.85 33.46 -1.53
CA ALA A 62 -5.52 33.57 -2.80
C ALA A 62 -4.98 34.88 -3.39
N GLN A 63 -4.14 34.78 -4.42
CA GLN A 63 -3.84 35.95 -5.21
C GLN A 63 -5.20 36.27 -5.78
N ASP A 64 -5.86 37.23 -5.16
CA ASP A 64 -6.83 38.07 -5.81
C ASP A 64 -6.13 38.50 -7.09
N SER A 65 -6.41 37.74 -8.15
CA SER A 65 -6.07 38.09 -9.50
C SER A 65 -7.03 39.20 -9.88
N THR A 66 -6.95 40.32 -9.15
CA THR A 66 -7.21 41.64 -9.68
C THR A 66 -6.05 42.03 -10.59
N ALA A 67 -5.67 41.11 -11.48
CA ALA A 67 -5.31 41.54 -12.80
C ALA A 67 -6.57 42.21 -13.35
N ARG A 68 -6.70 43.51 -13.10
CA ARG A 68 -7.38 44.43 -14.01
C ARG A 68 -6.62 44.40 -15.33
N GLY A 69 -6.63 43.24 -15.99
CA GLY A 69 -6.61 43.19 -17.43
C GLY A 69 -7.88 43.90 -17.84
N THR A 70 -7.74 44.95 -18.63
CA THR A 70 -8.82 45.55 -19.42
C THR A 70 -9.88 44.49 -19.71
N LEU A 71 -11.13 44.72 -19.33
CA LEU A 71 -12.26 43.82 -19.60
C LEU A 71 -12.30 43.55 -21.09
N ALA A 72 -11.54 42.57 -21.54
CA ALA A 72 -11.55 42.10 -22.90
C ALA A 72 -12.93 41.49 -23.06
N THR A 73 -13.77 42.16 -23.85
CA THR A 73 -15.09 41.65 -24.20
C THR A 73 -14.92 40.21 -24.63
N PHE A 74 -15.57 39.28 -23.93
CA PHE A 74 -15.52 37.87 -24.27
C PHE A 74 -16.01 37.68 -25.71
N VAL A 75 -15.11 37.24 -26.59
CA VAL A 75 -15.45 36.93 -27.99
C VAL A 75 -15.70 35.43 -28.15
N ARG A 76 -14.77 34.61 -27.66
CA ARG A 76 -14.82 33.14 -27.73
C ARG A 76 -13.82 32.52 -26.76
N TYR A 77 -13.98 31.22 -26.52
CA TYR A 77 -12.93 30.41 -25.91
C TYR A 77 -11.76 30.19 -26.88
N GLU A 78 -10.54 30.35 -26.39
CA GLU A 78 -9.30 30.19 -27.16
C GLU A 78 -8.74 28.78 -27.00
N SER A 79 -8.75 28.24 -25.78
CA SER A 79 -8.23 26.90 -25.51
C SER A 79 -8.94 26.22 -24.35
N MET A 80 -9.03 24.90 -24.43
CA MET A 80 -9.58 24.05 -23.39
C MET A 80 -8.77 22.76 -23.30
N ARG A 81 -8.34 22.38 -22.08
CA ARG A 81 -7.72 21.08 -21.82
C ARG A 81 -8.07 20.58 -20.43
N ILE A 82 -8.11 19.27 -20.27
CA ILE A 82 -8.18 18.62 -18.97
C ILE A 82 -6.76 18.63 -18.38
N ALA A 83 -6.57 19.35 -17.27
CA ALA A 83 -5.32 19.42 -16.53
C ALA A 83 -5.18 18.25 -15.54
N GLN A 84 -6.29 17.82 -14.94
CA GLN A 84 -6.37 16.62 -14.11
C GLN A 84 -7.64 15.83 -14.44
N PRO A 85 -7.60 14.49 -14.47
CA PRO A 85 -6.41 13.64 -14.32
C PRO A 85 -5.42 13.85 -15.47
N ALA A 86 -4.13 13.62 -15.19
CA ALA A 86 -3.11 13.69 -16.24
C ALA A 86 -3.33 12.59 -17.28
N GLY A 87 -3.01 12.86 -18.55
CA GLY A 87 -3.06 11.86 -19.61
C GLY A 87 -2.14 10.67 -19.30
N GLY A 88 -2.68 9.45 -19.35
CA GLY A 88 -2.01 8.21 -18.93
C GLY A 88 -1.86 8.06 -17.41
N GLY A 89 -2.30 9.04 -16.63
CA GLY A 89 -2.19 9.05 -15.18
C GLY A 89 -3.07 8.00 -14.51
N THR A 90 -2.72 7.67 -13.26
CA THR A 90 -3.52 6.78 -12.41
C THR A 90 -4.17 7.57 -11.28
N VAL A 91 -5.48 7.46 -11.15
CA VAL A 91 -6.26 7.97 -10.03
C VAL A 91 -6.54 6.80 -9.10
N ARG A 92 -6.27 6.97 -7.81
CA ARG A 92 -6.53 5.94 -6.78
C ARG A 92 -7.53 6.48 -5.77
N ASN A 93 -8.76 5.98 -5.84
CA ASN A 93 -9.81 6.34 -4.91
C ASN A 93 -10.82 5.18 -4.83
N ASN A 94 -11.14 4.75 -3.60
CA ASN A 94 -11.95 3.55 -3.37
C ASN A 94 -13.45 3.79 -3.62
N GLU A 95 -13.92 5.04 -3.56
CA GLU A 95 -15.32 5.43 -3.73
C GLU A 95 -15.70 5.70 -5.20
N GLY A 96 -14.72 5.67 -6.11
CA GLY A 96 -14.99 5.98 -7.51
C GLY A 96 -14.93 7.48 -7.84
N THR A 97 -14.34 8.30 -6.95
CA THR A 97 -14.26 9.76 -7.15
C THR A 97 -12.96 10.15 -7.85
N VAL A 98 -13.10 10.90 -8.95
CA VAL A 98 -11.99 11.38 -9.79
C VAL A 98 -11.99 12.92 -9.77
N PRO A 99 -10.93 13.57 -9.23
CA PRO A 99 -10.81 15.01 -9.32
C PRO A 99 -10.48 15.42 -10.76
N VAL A 100 -11.34 16.25 -11.34
CA VAL A 100 -11.21 16.79 -12.69
C VAL A 100 -10.91 18.28 -12.60
N SER A 101 -9.79 18.69 -13.18
CA SER A 101 -9.44 20.11 -13.31
C SER A 101 -9.31 20.46 -14.78
N ILE A 102 -9.97 21.54 -15.20
CA ILE A 102 -10.01 21.99 -16.59
C ILE A 102 -9.29 23.34 -16.70
N ALA A 103 -8.29 23.41 -17.55
CA ALA A 103 -7.68 24.68 -17.94
C ALA A 103 -8.43 25.23 -19.16
N LEU A 104 -9.16 26.33 -18.95
CA LEU A 104 -9.98 27.01 -19.95
C LEU A 104 -9.52 28.47 -20.06
N VAL A 105 -9.33 28.96 -21.28
CA VAL A 105 -8.90 30.33 -21.56
C VAL A 105 -9.83 30.96 -22.60
N PRO A 106 -10.41 32.14 -22.34
CA PRO A 106 -10.60 32.79 -21.03
C PRO A 106 -11.39 31.91 -20.02
N PRO A 107 -11.47 32.29 -18.73
CA PRO A 107 -12.27 31.57 -17.73
C PRO A 107 -13.73 31.41 -18.17
N LEU A 108 -14.41 30.41 -17.58
CA LEU A 108 -15.81 30.12 -17.86
C LEU A 108 -16.65 31.38 -17.64
N GLN A 109 -17.45 31.77 -18.63
CA GLN A 109 -18.32 32.92 -18.55
C GLN A 109 -19.61 32.59 -17.80
N GLU A 110 -20.27 33.62 -17.27
CA GLU A 110 -21.59 33.49 -16.66
C GLU A 110 -22.60 32.87 -17.65
N ASN A 111 -23.50 32.04 -17.13
CA ASN A 111 -24.51 31.29 -17.91
C ASN A 111 -23.95 30.31 -18.95
N HIS A 112 -22.63 30.07 -18.99
CA HIS A 112 -22.04 28.95 -19.71
C HIS A 112 -21.84 27.78 -18.76
N THR A 113 -21.96 26.56 -19.28
CA THR A 113 -21.84 25.34 -18.49
C THR A 113 -20.88 24.35 -19.12
N ILE A 114 -20.24 23.53 -18.29
CA ILE A 114 -19.37 22.44 -18.71
C ILE A 114 -20.13 21.13 -18.59
N THR A 115 -20.05 20.29 -19.63
CA THR A 115 -20.48 18.89 -19.58
C THR A 115 -19.26 17.99 -19.76
N LEU A 116 -19.15 17.00 -18.88
CA LEU A 116 -18.12 15.96 -18.97
C LEU A 116 -18.65 14.77 -19.77
N TYR A 117 -17.76 14.11 -20.49
CA TYR A 117 -18.03 12.85 -21.16
C TYR A 117 -17.03 11.81 -20.68
N LEU A 118 -17.54 10.70 -20.14
CA LEU A 118 -16.75 9.56 -19.70
C LEU A 118 -17.03 8.39 -20.65
N ASP A 119 -15.98 7.91 -21.31
CA ASP A 119 -16.05 6.81 -22.29
C ASP A 119 -17.06 7.05 -23.42
N GLY A 120 -17.23 8.33 -23.80
CA GLY A 120 -18.16 8.76 -24.84
C GLY A 120 -19.57 9.05 -24.34
N ASN A 121 -19.91 8.69 -23.10
CA ASN A 121 -21.22 8.97 -22.51
C ASN A 121 -21.19 10.30 -21.76
N ALA A 122 -22.23 11.12 -21.95
CA ALA A 122 -22.39 12.34 -21.18
C ALA A 122 -22.61 12.01 -19.70
N VAL A 123 -21.80 12.61 -18.83
CA VAL A 123 -22.02 12.55 -17.39
C VAL A 123 -23.25 13.39 -17.07
N PRO A 124 -24.21 12.88 -16.27
CA PRO A 124 -25.37 13.65 -15.85
C PRO A 124 -24.95 14.92 -15.09
N GLY A 125 -25.53 16.05 -15.48
CA GLY A 125 -25.29 17.34 -14.84
C GLY A 125 -24.54 18.34 -15.73
N SER A 126 -24.53 19.58 -15.24
CA SER A 126 -23.84 20.72 -15.85
C SER A 126 -23.07 21.43 -14.77
N PHE A 127 -21.81 21.73 -15.04
CA PHE A 127 -20.90 22.33 -14.06
C PHE A 127 -20.63 23.79 -14.42
N ASP A 128 -20.70 24.67 -13.43
CA ASP A 128 -20.40 26.10 -13.51
C ASP A 128 -18.96 26.44 -13.08
N GLY A 129 -18.15 25.41 -12.80
CA GLY A 129 -16.76 25.52 -12.39
C GLY A 129 -15.83 24.59 -13.15
N SER A 130 -14.54 24.93 -13.15
CA SER A 130 -13.48 24.15 -13.82
C SER A 130 -12.85 23.07 -12.93
N ALA A 131 -13.20 23.01 -11.65
CA ALA A 131 -12.81 21.95 -10.72
C ALA A 131 -14.06 21.15 -10.35
N ILE A 132 -14.05 19.85 -10.66
CA ILE A 132 -15.21 18.97 -10.59
C ILE A 132 -14.78 17.64 -9.97
N ASP A 133 -15.50 17.17 -8.97
CA ASP A 133 -15.34 15.82 -8.45
C ASP A 133 -16.29 14.87 -9.17
N LEU A 134 -15.76 14.13 -10.15
CA LEU A 134 -16.52 13.15 -10.92
C LEU A 134 -16.68 11.87 -10.11
N SER A 135 -17.90 11.59 -9.65
CA SER A 135 -18.24 10.40 -8.87
C SER A 135 -18.70 9.23 -9.73
N GLY A 136 -18.71 8.02 -9.15
CA GLY A 136 -19.24 6.82 -9.79
C GLY A 136 -18.35 6.24 -10.90
N VAL A 137 -17.09 6.65 -10.98
CA VAL A 137 -16.13 6.10 -11.95
C VAL A 137 -15.68 4.72 -11.50
N GLN A 138 -15.88 3.73 -12.37
CA GLN A 138 -15.47 2.36 -12.10
C GLN A 138 -13.96 2.19 -12.18
N ARG A 139 -13.43 1.07 -11.67
CA ARG A 139 -12.02 0.74 -11.86
C ARG A 139 -11.72 0.39 -13.32
N GLY A 140 -10.51 0.71 -13.79
CA GLY A 140 -10.07 0.37 -15.15
C GLY A 140 -9.54 1.57 -15.93
N SER A 141 -9.41 1.42 -17.26
CA SER A 141 -9.01 2.53 -18.13
C SER A 141 -10.25 3.27 -18.62
N HIS A 142 -10.22 4.59 -18.50
CA HIS A 142 -11.29 5.47 -18.92
C HIS A 142 -10.77 6.59 -19.82
N THR A 143 -11.66 7.16 -20.62
CA THR A 143 -11.40 8.30 -21.49
C THR A 143 -12.31 9.45 -21.12
N LEU A 144 -11.73 10.58 -20.73
CA LEU A 144 -12.46 11.78 -20.33
C LEU A 144 -12.38 12.86 -21.41
N LYS A 145 -13.50 13.50 -21.69
CA LYS A 145 -13.59 14.75 -22.46
C LYS A 145 -14.44 15.76 -21.70
N ALA A 146 -14.23 17.03 -21.99
CA ALA A 146 -15.05 18.11 -21.46
C ALA A 146 -15.45 19.05 -22.61
N ALA A 147 -16.67 19.56 -22.57
CA ALA A 147 -17.15 20.56 -23.52
C ALA A 147 -17.88 21.69 -22.80
N VAL A 148 -17.80 22.90 -23.35
CA VAL A 148 -18.53 24.07 -22.85
C VAL A 148 -19.74 24.34 -23.74
N PHE A 149 -20.87 24.64 -23.11
CA PHE A 149 -22.13 24.99 -23.75
C PHE A 149 -22.58 26.39 -23.33
N ASP A 150 -23.20 27.13 -24.25
CA ASP A 150 -23.88 28.38 -23.93
C ASP A 150 -25.27 28.14 -23.32
N ALA A 151 -25.93 29.21 -22.88
CA ALA A 151 -27.27 29.16 -22.28
C ALA A 151 -28.35 28.60 -23.24
N SER A 152 -28.08 28.58 -24.55
CA SER A 152 -28.98 27.98 -25.56
C SER A 152 -28.71 26.49 -25.80
N GLY A 153 -27.70 25.91 -25.13
CA GLY A 153 -27.30 24.52 -25.30
C GLY A 153 -26.40 24.29 -26.52
N ARG A 154 -25.83 25.33 -27.12
CA ARG A 154 -24.88 25.20 -28.23
C ARG A 154 -23.47 25.03 -27.70
N ARG A 155 -22.76 24.03 -28.22
CA ARG A 155 -21.37 23.73 -27.85
C ARG A 155 -20.42 24.81 -28.41
N LEU A 156 -19.64 25.42 -27.53
CA LEU A 156 -18.70 26.50 -27.87
C LEU A 156 -17.26 26.00 -28.08
N ILE A 157 -16.81 25.04 -27.27
CA ILE A 157 -15.48 24.43 -27.35
C ILE A 157 -15.50 23.03 -26.72
N GLU A 158 -14.54 22.19 -27.09
CA GLU A 158 -14.34 20.85 -26.54
C GLU A 158 -12.85 20.57 -26.33
N SER A 159 -12.51 19.83 -25.28
CA SER A 159 -11.15 19.39 -25.00
C SER A 159 -10.74 18.19 -25.86
N GLN A 160 -9.44 17.96 -25.97
CA GLN A 160 -8.94 16.66 -26.40
C GLN A 160 -9.33 15.56 -25.39
N ALA A 161 -9.39 14.32 -25.89
CA ALA A 161 -9.66 13.15 -25.08
C ALA A 161 -8.45 12.81 -24.21
N THR A 162 -8.68 12.68 -22.91
CA THR A 162 -7.66 12.37 -21.92
C THR A 162 -7.92 10.98 -21.35
N ARG A 163 -7.05 10.02 -21.66
CA ARG A 163 -7.12 8.68 -21.09
C ARG A 163 -6.49 8.66 -19.71
N PHE A 164 -7.11 8.00 -18.75
CA PHE A 164 -6.55 7.76 -17.41
C PHE A 164 -6.93 6.38 -16.90
N THR A 165 -6.31 5.93 -15.82
CA THR A 165 -6.62 4.67 -15.16
C THR A 165 -7.18 4.93 -13.76
N MET A 166 -8.32 4.34 -13.42
CA MET A 166 -8.90 4.36 -12.09
C MET A 166 -8.57 3.08 -11.33
N ARG A 167 -8.03 3.23 -10.12
CA ARG A 167 -7.73 2.13 -9.20
C ARG A 167 -8.53 2.27 -7.91
N GLN A 168 -9.20 1.19 -7.54
CA GLN A 168 -9.82 1.00 -6.24
C GLN A 168 -9.02 -0.06 -5.51
N SER A 169 -8.64 0.20 -4.26
CA SER A 169 -7.96 -0.79 -3.41
C SER A 169 -9.00 -1.77 -2.92
N SER A 170 -8.73 -3.07 -3.05
CA SER A 170 -9.58 -4.09 -2.45
C SER A 170 -8.99 -4.56 -1.13
N THR A 171 -9.82 -5.12 -0.24
CA THR A 171 -9.35 -5.83 0.97
C THR A 171 -8.55 -7.10 0.64
N TYR A 172 -8.55 -7.55 -0.62
CA TYR A 172 -7.72 -8.66 -1.11
C TYR A 172 -6.36 -8.22 -1.66
N ASP A 173 -6.12 -6.91 -1.80
CA ASP A 173 -4.75 -6.40 -1.93
C ASP A 173 -4.09 -6.49 -0.56
N LEU A 174 -3.74 -7.71 -0.15
CA LEU A 174 -2.93 -7.91 1.04
C LEU A 174 -1.68 -7.04 0.89
N PRO A 175 -1.31 -6.22 1.90
CA PRO A 175 0.02 -5.66 1.89
C PRO A 175 0.98 -6.82 1.68
N LYS A 176 1.98 -6.68 0.79
CA LYS A 176 3.08 -7.63 0.75
C LYS A 176 3.49 -7.82 2.20
N GLN A 177 3.36 -9.05 2.70
CA GLN A 177 3.73 -9.37 4.07
C GLN A 177 5.14 -8.78 4.24
N PRO A 178 5.39 -7.94 5.27
CA PRO A 178 6.74 -7.46 5.51
C PRO A 178 7.64 -8.67 5.39
N GLU A 179 8.61 -8.58 4.49
CA GLU A 179 9.54 -9.66 4.24
C GLU A 179 10.10 -10.00 5.62
N ASN A 180 9.68 -11.16 6.16
CA ASN A 180 10.05 -11.54 7.52
C ASN A 180 11.56 -11.33 7.61
N PRO A 181 12.08 -10.68 8.68
CA PRO A 181 13.52 -10.60 8.87
C PRO A 181 14.05 -12.00 8.62
N ILE A 182 14.98 -12.12 7.66
CA ILE A 182 15.64 -13.39 7.36
C ILE A 182 16.08 -13.93 8.71
N GLU A 183 15.42 -14.97 9.22
CA GLU A 183 15.88 -15.59 10.46
C GLU A 183 17.35 -15.92 10.22
N PRO A 184 18.27 -15.50 11.10
CA PRO A 184 19.65 -15.96 10.99
C PRO A 184 19.60 -17.47 10.88
N PRO A 185 20.36 -18.08 9.95
CA PRO A 185 20.31 -19.51 9.73
C PRO A 185 20.48 -20.20 11.09
N PRO A 186 19.67 -21.23 11.40
CA PRO A 186 19.77 -21.93 12.66
C PRO A 186 21.21 -22.40 12.85
N ASP A 187 21.72 -22.31 14.08
CA ASP A 187 23.06 -22.76 14.41
C ASP A 187 23.32 -24.14 13.80
N PRO A 188 24.49 -24.38 13.20
CA PRO A 188 24.79 -25.66 12.58
C PRO A 188 24.58 -26.76 13.61
N LYS A 189 23.62 -27.65 13.33
CA LYS A 189 23.38 -28.83 14.16
C LYS A 189 24.71 -29.53 14.38
N PRO A 190 25.05 -29.93 15.63
CA PRO A 190 26.28 -30.66 15.87
C PRO A 190 26.34 -31.86 14.94
N PRO A 191 27.53 -32.20 14.40
CA PRO A 191 27.69 -33.32 13.50
C PRO A 191 27.05 -34.56 14.13
N TYR A 192 26.19 -35.25 13.39
CA TYR A 192 25.66 -36.53 13.84
C TYR A 192 26.85 -37.44 14.16
N GLN A 193 27.02 -37.77 15.44
CA GLN A 193 27.96 -38.80 15.87
C GLN A 193 27.18 -40.12 15.88
N PRO A 194 27.48 -41.05 14.96
CA PRO A 194 26.92 -42.38 15.05
C PRO A 194 27.32 -43.00 16.39
N PRO A 195 26.44 -43.76 17.06
CA PRO A 195 26.84 -44.50 18.24
C PRO A 195 28.02 -45.41 17.88
N ALA A 196 29.05 -45.42 18.74
CA ALA A 196 30.21 -46.28 18.55
C ALA A 196 29.74 -47.74 18.52
N GLN A 197 29.79 -48.39 17.35
CA GLN A 197 29.49 -49.82 17.25
C GLN A 197 30.67 -50.61 17.85
N PRO A 198 30.45 -51.44 18.89
CA PRO A 198 31.50 -52.29 19.42
C PRO A 198 32.00 -53.24 18.32
N GLY A 199 33.29 -53.19 18.00
CA GLY A 199 33.94 -54.13 17.07
C GLY A 199 34.06 -53.67 15.62
N TYR A 200 33.64 -52.46 15.25
CA TYR A 200 33.87 -51.96 13.89
C TYR A 200 35.26 -51.31 13.76
N LYS A 201 36.22 -52.03 13.18
CA LYS A 201 37.45 -51.43 12.62
C LYS A 201 37.25 -51.25 11.12
N PRO A 202 37.06 -50.03 10.61
CA PRO A 202 37.11 -49.81 9.17
C PRO A 202 38.53 -50.12 8.71
N SER A 203 38.68 -51.15 7.87
CA SER A 203 39.89 -51.36 7.08
C SER A 203 39.49 -51.19 5.62
N ALA A 204 40.23 -50.35 4.90
CA ALA A 204 40.13 -50.34 3.45
C ALA A 204 40.56 -51.72 2.95
N PRO A 205 39.87 -52.34 1.98
CA PRO A 205 40.38 -53.52 1.30
C PRO A 205 41.80 -53.24 0.80
N ALA A 206 42.72 -54.20 0.95
CA ALA A 206 44.13 -54.02 0.58
C ALA A 206 44.33 -53.61 -0.90
N ASP A 207 43.32 -53.85 -1.73
CA ASP A 207 43.32 -53.58 -3.16
C ASP A 207 42.77 -52.18 -3.50
N TYR A 208 42.43 -51.36 -2.50
CA TYR A 208 41.95 -50.00 -2.71
C TYR A 208 43.11 -49.10 -3.17
N LYS A 209 43.18 -48.88 -4.50
CA LYS A 209 43.97 -47.79 -5.09
C LYS A 209 43.07 -46.55 -5.22
N PRO A 210 43.29 -45.49 -4.42
CA PRO A 210 42.59 -44.24 -4.65
C PRO A 210 42.99 -43.73 -6.04
N ASN A 211 42.06 -43.70 -6.97
CA ASN A 211 42.30 -43.06 -8.26
C ASN A 211 42.35 -41.54 -8.02
N ALA A 212 43.34 -40.86 -8.60
CA ALA A 212 43.62 -39.43 -8.41
C ALA A 212 42.54 -38.49 -9.01
N GLY A 213 41.30 -38.96 -9.14
CA GLY A 213 40.16 -38.19 -9.58
C GLY A 213 39.59 -37.39 -8.41
N GLY A 214 40.02 -36.13 -8.31
CA GLY A 214 39.44 -35.17 -7.36
C GLY A 214 37.92 -35.14 -7.44
N ILE A 215 37.28 -35.03 -6.28
CA ILE A 215 35.84 -34.81 -6.18
C ILE A 215 35.47 -33.51 -6.89
N SER A 216 34.71 -33.61 -7.98
CA SER A 216 34.12 -32.46 -8.65
C SER A 216 33.14 -31.78 -7.70
N SER A 217 33.43 -30.56 -7.25
CA SER A 217 32.63 -29.78 -6.30
C SER A 217 31.43 -29.06 -6.93
N THR A 218 31.08 -29.35 -8.18
CA THR A 218 29.91 -28.77 -8.86
C THR A 218 28.61 -29.51 -8.48
N PRO A 219 27.61 -28.84 -7.87
CA PRO A 219 26.31 -29.44 -7.60
C PRO A 219 25.60 -29.87 -8.90
N GLY A 220 25.06 -31.09 -8.94
CA GLY A 220 24.17 -31.55 -10.02
C GLY A 220 24.77 -32.48 -11.08
N ARG A 221 26.03 -32.92 -10.96
CA ARG A 221 26.54 -34.07 -11.73
C ARG A 221 26.66 -35.31 -10.84
N THR A 222 26.05 -36.41 -11.26
CA THR A 222 26.25 -37.73 -10.67
C THR A 222 27.71 -38.14 -10.85
N ASN A 223 28.36 -38.61 -9.79
CA ASN A 223 29.69 -39.21 -9.88
C ASN A 223 29.53 -40.56 -10.61
N PRO A 224 29.99 -40.68 -11.87
CA PRO A 224 29.69 -41.85 -12.70
C PRO A 224 30.34 -43.14 -12.18
N THR A 225 31.25 -43.05 -11.20
CA THR A 225 31.94 -44.20 -10.62
C THR A 225 31.18 -44.86 -9.46
N PHE A 226 30.16 -44.20 -8.92
CA PHE A 226 29.36 -44.78 -7.82
C PHE A 226 28.07 -45.39 -8.36
N ALA A 227 28.12 -46.67 -8.71
CA ALA A 227 26.95 -47.50 -8.96
C ALA A 227 26.74 -48.44 -7.76
N PRO A 228 25.90 -48.10 -6.77
CA PRO A 228 25.61 -49.00 -5.68
C PRO A 228 24.80 -50.19 -6.23
N LYS A 229 25.39 -51.38 -6.20
CA LYS A 229 24.65 -52.62 -6.45
C LYS A 229 23.81 -52.91 -5.21
N TYR A 230 22.52 -52.64 -5.29
CA TYR A 230 21.56 -53.21 -4.35
C TYR A 230 21.21 -54.61 -4.86
N ASN A 231 21.59 -55.63 -4.08
CA ASN A 231 21.00 -56.95 -4.24
C ASN A 231 19.71 -56.98 -3.41
N PRO A 232 18.62 -57.59 -3.91
CA PRO A 232 17.34 -57.65 -3.22
C PRO A 232 17.43 -58.41 -1.88
#